data_AF-A0A2S7NTP6-F1
#
_entry.id   AF-A0A2S7NTP6-F1
#
_cell.length_a   1.000
_cell.length_b   1.000
_cell.length_c   1.000
_cell.angle_alpha   90.00
_cell.angle_beta   90.00
_cell.angle_gamma   90.00
#
_symmetry.space_group_name_H-M   'P 1'
#
loop_
_entity.id
_entity.type
_entity.pdbx_description
1 polymer ?
#
loop_
_entity_poly.entity_id
_entity_poly.type
_entity_poly.pdbx_seq_one_letter_code
_entity_poly.pdbx_strand_id
1 'polypeptide(L)'
;MGRVRPEYKTPKKSRFFYLLERGQTPSAAAKELEIDRTTALRWTRRYDPTEPERTTRRRLATKKLGRPFIIKDEHINQMIQWITGHYDRRILSLETIAQEACGIKAKYSTLLRAWHRWGYHYHTPDSKPFLSIAQKLARFIFAVKHWDQAVEYWRKGIYTDETIARTNLRRRVKVLRKRGERKHLDCIQFTFNSGRDSIMCWAAIGYNFKSDLYFISMDGQGKGFTQKKYEQQILQGPLREIFAERYSQGFFCRIYKVLARKGAQTPY
;
A
#
# COMPACT_ATOMS: atom_id res chain seq x y z
N MET A 1 48.23 11.69 29.91
CA MET A 1 47.27 10.94 29.06
C MET A 1 46.85 11.81 27.89
N GLY A 2 47.26 11.46 26.67
CA GLY A 2 47.00 12.27 25.47
C GLY A 2 45.53 12.26 25.09
N ARG A 3 44.94 13.43 24.85
CA ARG A 3 43.57 13.56 24.33
C ARG A 3 43.55 13.00 22.90
N VAL A 4 42.85 11.89 22.69
CA VAL A 4 42.59 11.36 21.34
C VAL A 4 41.69 12.34 20.61
N ARG A 5 42.24 13.01 19.59
CA ARG A 5 41.51 13.98 18.77
C ARG A 5 40.76 13.26 17.66
N PRO A 6 39.54 13.70 17.30
CA PRO A 6 38.82 13.13 16.16
C PRO A 6 39.60 13.41 14.87
N GLU A 7 39.91 12.35 14.12
CA GLU A 7 40.68 12.43 12.87
C GLU A 7 39.96 13.31 11.83
N TYR A 8 40.61 14.38 11.39
CA TYR A 8 40.12 15.16 10.26
C TYR A 8 40.47 14.42 8.96
N LYS A 9 39.49 14.28 8.06
CA LYS A 9 39.59 13.69 6.70
C LYS A 9 40.67 14.32 5.77
N THR A 10 41.49 15.26 6.24
CA THR A 10 42.53 15.93 5.44
C THR A 10 43.89 15.79 6.13
N PRO A 11 44.88 15.13 5.50
CA PRO A 11 46.21 14.90 6.11
C PRO A 11 46.92 16.20 6.52
N LYS A 12 46.79 17.28 5.73
CA LYS A 12 47.44 18.57 5.99
C LYS A 12 46.90 19.30 7.24
N LYS A 13 45.61 19.16 7.54
CA LYS A 13 44.98 19.87 8.66
C LYS A 13 45.36 19.27 10.01
N SER A 14 45.40 17.94 10.10
CA SER A 14 45.85 17.24 11.30
C SER A 14 47.33 17.51 11.57
N ARG A 15 48.18 17.46 10.52
CA ARG A 15 49.60 17.83 10.62
C ARG A 15 49.81 19.28 11.07
N PHE A 16 48.99 20.21 10.57
CA PHE A 16 49.05 21.61 10.99
C PHE A 16 48.81 21.79 12.50
N PHE A 17 47.76 21.15 13.04
CA PHE A 17 47.50 21.23 14.49
C PHE A 17 48.55 20.48 15.32
N TYR A 18 49.10 19.38 14.81
CA TYR A 18 50.20 18.67 15.46
C TYR A 18 51.47 19.55 15.58
N LEU A 19 51.80 20.33 14.54
CA LEU A 19 52.93 21.27 14.59
C LEU A 19 52.69 22.41 15.59
N LEU A 20 51.46 22.91 15.69
CA LEU A 20 51.08 23.88 16.72
C LEU A 20 51.21 23.33 18.15
N GLU A 21 50.83 22.06 18.36
CA GLU A 21 51.00 21.39 19.66
C GLU A 21 52.47 21.21 20.06
N ARG A 22 53.35 21.06 19.07
CA ARG A 22 54.81 21.05 19.27
C ARG A 22 55.41 22.44 19.51
N GLY A 23 54.58 23.48 19.61
CA GLY A 23 55.00 24.85 19.92
C GLY A 23 55.43 25.67 18.71
N GLN A 24 55.26 25.18 17.48
CA GLN A 24 55.52 26.01 16.30
C GLN A 24 54.49 27.14 16.17
N THR A 25 54.91 28.27 15.61
CA THR A 25 53.98 29.36 15.29
C THR A 25 53.07 28.96 14.11
N PRO A 26 51.82 29.47 14.05
CA PRO A 26 50.92 29.19 12.93
C PRO A 26 51.47 29.59 11.56
N SER A 27 52.35 30.59 11.50
CA SER A 27 52.98 31.01 10.25
C SER A 27 54.05 30.02 9.79
N ALA A 28 54.84 29.46 10.71
CA ALA A 28 55.85 28.46 10.40
C ALA A 28 55.20 27.15 9.93
N ALA A 29 54.20 26.66 10.66
CA ALA A 29 53.46 25.46 10.31
C ALA A 29 52.72 25.59 8.97
N ALA A 30 52.21 26.79 8.63
CA ALA A 30 51.58 27.05 7.34
C ALA A 30 52.60 27.01 6.18
N LYS A 31 53.79 27.58 6.39
CA LYS A 31 54.88 27.55 5.40
C LYS A 31 55.40 26.13 5.19
N GLU A 32 55.59 25.36 6.26
CA GLU A 32 56.10 23.98 6.23
C GLU A 32 55.15 23.02 5.48
N LEU A 33 53.83 23.21 5.64
CA LEU A 33 52.83 22.34 5.02
C LEU A 33 52.28 22.88 3.69
N GLU A 34 52.83 23.99 3.21
CA GLU A 34 52.40 24.72 2.01
C GLU A 34 50.88 25.00 2.05
N ILE A 35 50.43 25.55 3.18
CA ILE A 35 49.04 25.94 3.40
C ILE A 35 48.95 27.45 3.24
N ASP A 36 47.98 27.91 2.46
CA ASP A 36 47.70 29.33 2.34
C ASP A 36 47.47 29.99 3.72
N ARG A 37 48.09 31.16 3.93
CA ARG A 37 48.10 31.87 5.21
C ARG A 37 46.68 32.18 5.71
N THR A 38 45.75 32.51 4.81
CA THR A 38 44.35 32.80 5.19
C THR A 38 43.64 31.54 5.66
N THR A 39 43.97 30.39 5.06
CA THR A 39 43.44 29.08 5.47
C THR A 39 43.96 28.67 6.84
N ALA A 40 45.27 28.83 7.10
CA ALA A 40 45.88 28.59 8.39
C ALA A 40 45.26 29.46 9.49
N LEU A 41 45.19 30.79 9.29
CA LEU A 41 44.54 31.71 10.23
C LEU A 41 43.07 31.37 10.48
N ARG A 42 42.32 30.99 9.44
CA ARG A 42 40.92 30.53 9.58
C ARG A 42 40.83 29.25 10.41
N TRP A 43 41.80 28.36 10.33
CA TRP A 43 41.84 27.15 11.15
C TRP A 43 42.14 27.48 12.61
N THR A 44 43.14 28.33 12.89
CA THR A 44 43.48 28.76 14.25
C THR A 44 42.33 29.54 14.90
N ARG A 45 41.72 30.51 14.20
CA ARG A 45 40.58 31.28 14.72
C ARG A 45 39.33 30.45 15.01
N ARG A 46 39.16 29.30 14.33
CA ARG A 46 38.02 28.39 14.54
C ARG A 46 38.32 27.32 15.58
N TYR A 47 39.57 27.20 16.01
CA TYR A 47 40.05 26.18 16.93
C TYR A 47 40.31 26.81 18.29
N ASP A 48 39.46 26.51 19.25
CA ASP A 48 39.66 26.83 20.66
C ASP A 48 40.12 25.56 21.39
N PRO A 49 41.35 25.50 21.94
CA PRO A 49 41.83 24.33 22.69
C PRO A 49 41.02 24.03 23.95
N THR A 50 40.34 25.05 24.50
CA THR A 50 39.61 24.98 25.77
C THR A 50 38.13 24.59 25.59
N GLU A 51 37.53 24.87 24.41
CA GLU A 51 36.14 24.53 24.08
C GLU A 51 36.00 23.78 22.73
N PRO A 52 36.44 22.52 22.63
CA PRO A 52 36.36 21.73 21.39
C PRO A 52 34.91 21.51 20.90
N GLU A 53 33.93 21.53 21.81
CA GLU A 53 32.49 21.41 21.49
C GLU A 53 31.92 22.61 20.71
N ARG A 54 32.46 23.81 20.92
CA ARG A 54 31.99 25.02 20.23
C ARG A 54 32.35 24.95 18.74
N THR A 55 33.52 24.41 18.42
CA THR A 55 33.99 24.20 17.04
C THR A 55 33.16 23.15 16.29
N THR A 56 32.72 22.08 16.96
CA THR A 56 31.81 21.07 16.39
C THR A 56 30.38 21.60 16.26
N ARG A 57 29.84 22.32 17.26
CA ARG A 57 28.51 22.97 17.16
C ARG A 57 28.43 23.98 16.02
N ARG A 58 29.45 24.82 15.80
CA ARG A 58 29.49 25.77 14.68
C ARG A 58 29.59 25.08 13.32
N ARG A 59 30.25 23.91 13.23
CA ARG A 59 30.25 23.05 12.02
C ARG A 59 28.90 22.39 11.76
N LEU A 60 28.21 21.95 12.82
CA LEU A 60 26.85 21.40 12.72
C LEU A 60 25.85 22.49 12.31
N ALA A 61 25.99 23.71 12.85
CA ALA A 61 25.18 24.87 12.48
C ALA A 61 25.46 25.41 11.06
N THR A 62 26.65 25.17 10.50
CA THR A 62 27.03 25.56 9.13
C THR A 62 27.05 24.40 8.15
N LYS A 63 26.44 23.25 8.49
CA LYS A 63 26.08 22.25 7.47
C LYS A 63 25.22 23.00 6.45
N LYS A 64 25.79 23.28 5.29
CA LYS A 64 25.13 24.01 4.20
C LYS A 64 23.76 23.39 4.02
N LEU A 65 22.71 24.15 4.34
CA LEU A 65 21.37 23.88 3.86
C LEU A 65 21.54 23.83 2.35
N GLY A 66 21.41 22.64 1.77
CA GLY A 66 21.46 22.48 0.32
C GLY A 66 20.39 23.34 -0.33
N ARG A 67 20.34 23.34 -1.67
CA ARG A 67 19.24 23.99 -2.39
C ARG A 67 17.90 23.55 -1.76
N PRO A 68 17.04 24.50 -1.36
CA PRO A 68 15.76 24.15 -0.75
C PRO A 68 14.95 23.28 -1.71
N PHE A 69 14.18 22.35 -1.16
CA PHE A 69 13.29 21.52 -1.97
C PHE A 69 12.23 22.38 -2.64
N ILE A 70 11.97 22.13 -3.93
CA ILE A 70 10.86 22.76 -4.66
C ILE A 70 9.52 22.42 -4.00
N ILE A 71 9.41 21.18 -3.50
CA ILE A 71 8.25 20.71 -2.76
C ILE A 71 8.62 20.77 -1.28
N LYS A 72 8.03 21.72 -0.58
CA LYS A 72 8.13 21.82 0.87
C LYS A 72 7.20 20.83 1.55
N ASP A 73 7.44 20.61 2.84
CA ASP A 73 6.65 19.69 3.64
C ASP A 73 5.20 20.17 3.81
N GLU A 74 4.96 21.49 3.79
CA GLU A 74 3.59 22.04 3.82
C GLU A 74 2.78 21.61 2.60
N HIS A 75 3.40 21.57 1.42
CA HIS A 75 2.72 21.11 0.20
C HIS A 75 2.37 19.62 0.30
N ILE A 76 3.23 18.79 0.87
CA ILE A 76 2.93 17.37 1.07
C ILE A 76 1.77 17.20 2.06
N ASN A 77 1.74 17.96 3.15
CA ASN A 77 0.62 17.93 4.10
C ASN A 77 -0.71 18.32 3.44
N GLN A 78 -0.73 19.37 2.61
CA GLN A 78 -1.91 19.76 1.83
C GLN A 78 -2.34 18.64 0.88
N MET A 79 -1.41 18.01 0.16
CA MET A 79 -1.73 16.88 -0.70
C MET A 79 -2.27 15.68 0.09
N ILE A 80 -1.70 15.36 1.27
CA ILE A 80 -2.18 14.29 2.15
C ILE A 80 -3.60 14.57 2.61
N GLN A 81 -3.88 15.79 3.09
CA GLN A 81 -5.22 16.19 3.50
C GLN A 81 -6.22 16.06 2.35
N TRP A 82 -5.83 16.48 1.15
CA TRP A 82 -6.68 16.41 -0.03
C TRP A 82 -7.01 14.98 -0.48
N ILE A 83 -6.06 14.04 -0.40
CA ILE A 83 -6.32 12.63 -0.76
C ILE A 83 -7.02 11.81 0.34
N THR A 84 -6.91 12.24 1.61
CA THR A 84 -7.43 11.46 2.75
C THR A 84 -8.95 11.40 2.70
N GLY A 85 -9.50 10.20 2.84
CA GLY A 85 -10.94 9.95 2.76
C GLY A 85 -11.49 9.71 1.35
N HIS A 86 -10.66 9.86 0.31
CA HIS A 86 -11.10 9.73 -1.09
C HIS A 86 -10.25 8.73 -1.88
N TYR A 87 -10.81 7.56 -2.17
CA TYR A 87 -10.15 6.52 -2.98
C TYR A 87 -9.78 7.04 -4.37
N ASP A 88 -10.69 7.76 -5.02
CA ASP A 88 -10.54 8.25 -6.40
C ASP A 88 -9.37 9.22 -6.55
N ARG A 89 -9.01 9.94 -5.48
CA ARG A 89 -7.87 10.86 -5.46
C ARG A 89 -6.56 10.13 -5.27
N ARG A 90 -6.55 9.05 -4.50
CA ARG A 90 -5.33 8.26 -4.24
C ARG A 90 -4.87 7.42 -5.43
N ILE A 91 -5.72 7.20 -6.43
CA ILE A 91 -5.36 6.48 -7.66
C ILE A 91 -4.79 7.40 -8.75
N LEU A 92 -4.87 8.71 -8.56
CA LEU A 92 -4.38 9.69 -9.53
C LEU A 92 -2.85 9.68 -9.64
N SER A 93 -2.36 10.28 -10.72
CA SER A 93 -0.93 10.56 -10.86
C SER A 93 -0.49 11.60 -9.83
N LEU A 94 0.77 11.52 -9.37
CA LEU A 94 1.32 12.51 -8.44
C LEU A 94 1.27 13.94 -9.00
N GLU A 95 1.35 14.09 -10.31
CA GLU A 95 1.31 15.39 -11.00
C GLU A 95 -0.09 15.99 -10.92
N THR A 96 -1.12 15.18 -11.15
CA THR A 96 -2.52 15.58 -10.98
C THR A 96 -2.80 15.95 -9.53
N ILE A 97 -2.36 15.12 -8.56
CA ILE A 97 -2.53 15.40 -7.14
C ILE A 97 -1.87 16.74 -6.76
N ALA A 98 -0.66 17.00 -7.23
CA ALA A 98 0.06 18.24 -6.92
C ALA A 98 -0.57 19.48 -7.56
N GLN A 99 -1.10 19.34 -8.78
CA GLN A 99 -1.78 20.41 -9.47
C GLN A 99 -3.13 20.74 -8.82
N GLU A 100 -3.92 19.73 -8.45
CA GLU A 100 -5.26 19.94 -7.87
C GLU A 100 -5.20 20.36 -6.39
N ALA A 101 -4.28 19.80 -5.61
CA ALA A 101 -4.19 20.10 -4.18
C ALA A 101 -3.42 21.40 -3.87
N CYS A 102 -2.37 21.70 -4.64
CA CYS A 102 -1.44 22.80 -4.32
C CYS A 102 -1.19 23.76 -5.49
N GLY A 103 -1.70 23.48 -6.70
CA GLY A 103 -1.40 24.28 -7.90
C GLY A 103 0.06 24.18 -8.39
N ILE A 104 0.81 23.16 -7.96
CA ILE A 104 2.25 23.06 -8.23
C ILE A 104 2.51 22.15 -9.42
N LYS A 105 3.14 22.71 -10.45
CA LYS A 105 3.67 21.95 -11.58
C LYS A 105 5.10 21.50 -11.29
N ALA A 106 5.26 20.22 -10.95
CA ALA A 106 6.56 19.59 -10.73
C ALA A 106 6.68 18.28 -11.52
N LYS A 107 7.91 17.88 -11.87
CA LYS A 107 8.15 16.59 -12.52
C LYS A 107 7.78 15.44 -11.57
N TYR A 108 7.19 14.37 -12.11
CA TYR A 108 6.88 13.14 -11.38
C TYR A 108 8.02 12.64 -10.46
N SER A 109 9.26 12.63 -10.93
CA SER A 109 10.41 12.14 -10.14
C SER A 109 10.72 12.99 -8.90
N THR A 110 10.46 14.29 -8.95
CA THR A 110 10.61 15.20 -7.81
C THR A 110 9.49 14.96 -6.79
N LEU A 111 8.25 14.80 -7.27
CA LEU A 111 7.10 14.45 -6.44
C LEU A 111 7.30 13.12 -5.74
N LEU A 112 7.69 12.08 -6.49
CA LEU A 112 7.90 10.74 -5.94
C LEU A 112 8.91 10.74 -4.79
N ARG A 113 10.05 11.44 -4.93
CA ARG A 113 11.03 11.59 -3.85
C ARG A 113 10.46 12.31 -2.63
N ALA A 114 9.64 13.34 -2.85
CA ALA A 114 9.01 14.08 -1.77
C ALA A 114 8.01 13.20 -0.99
N TRP A 115 7.15 12.45 -1.68
CA TRP A 115 6.21 11.49 -1.09
C TRP A 115 6.91 10.32 -0.40
N HIS A 116 7.99 9.78 -0.99
CA HIS A 116 8.79 8.71 -0.39
C HIS A 116 9.39 9.11 0.95
N ARG A 117 9.83 10.37 1.10
CA ARG A 117 10.33 10.90 2.37
C ARG A 117 9.30 10.82 3.50
N TRP A 118 8.03 10.96 3.13
CA TRP A 118 6.87 10.87 4.02
C TRP A 118 6.33 9.43 4.17
N GLY A 119 6.92 8.47 3.45
CA GLY A 119 6.60 7.04 3.51
C GLY A 119 5.41 6.61 2.65
N TYR A 120 4.99 7.45 1.69
CA TYR A 120 3.92 7.12 0.76
C TYR A 120 4.48 6.47 -0.50
N HIS A 121 3.85 5.36 -0.89
CA HIS A 121 4.21 4.60 -2.08
C HIS A 121 2.95 4.10 -2.79
N TYR A 122 3.09 3.80 -4.08
CA TYR A 122 2.02 3.14 -4.84
C TYR A 122 1.97 1.65 -4.51
N HIS A 123 0.80 1.19 -4.09
CA HIS A 123 0.53 -0.21 -3.77
C HIS A 123 -0.70 -0.71 -4.52
N THR A 124 -0.76 -2.01 -4.78
CA THR A 124 -2.00 -2.65 -5.22
C THR A 124 -3.03 -2.56 -4.07
N PRO A 125 -4.25 -2.05 -4.32
CA PRO A 125 -5.28 -2.01 -3.30
C PRO A 125 -5.76 -3.40 -2.95
N ASP A 126 -6.25 -3.56 -1.71
CA ASP A 126 -7.06 -4.72 -1.38
C ASP A 126 -8.43 -4.56 -2.05
N SER A 127 -8.86 -5.57 -2.80
CA SER A 127 -10.20 -5.62 -3.36
C SER A 127 -11.13 -6.31 -2.37
N LYS A 128 -12.16 -5.60 -1.88
CA LYS A 128 -13.15 -6.19 -0.97
C LYS A 128 -14.57 -5.85 -1.43
N PRO A 129 -15.53 -6.78 -1.31
CA PRO A 129 -16.92 -6.42 -1.48
C PRO A 129 -17.31 -5.46 -0.37
N PHE A 130 -18.13 -4.46 -0.70
CA PHE A 130 -18.75 -3.62 0.31
C PHE A 130 -19.74 -4.47 1.12
N LEU A 131 -19.63 -4.44 2.45
CA LEU A 131 -20.52 -5.17 3.37
C LEU A 131 -21.29 -4.18 4.24
N SER A 132 -22.61 -4.28 4.23
CA SER A 132 -23.47 -3.55 5.15
C SER A 132 -23.28 -4.03 6.59
N ILE A 133 -23.71 -3.22 7.56
CA ILE A 133 -23.64 -3.58 8.98
C ILE A 133 -24.38 -4.91 9.25
N ALA A 134 -25.57 -5.06 8.67
CA ALA A 134 -26.36 -6.30 8.78
C ALA A 134 -25.62 -7.52 8.21
N GLN A 135 -24.95 -7.37 7.06
CA GLN A 135 -24.16 -8.46 6.46
C GLN A 135 -22.95 -8.83 7.32
N LYS A 136 -22.28 -7.84 7.93
CA LYS A 136 -21.18 -8.10 8.87
C LYS A 136 -21.66 -8.88 10.08
N LEU A 137 -22.79 -8.49 10.66
CA LEU A 137 -23.39 -9.16 11.81
C LEU A 137 -23.80 -10.61 11.47
N ALA A 138 -24.46 -10.82 10.34
CA ALA A 138 -24.85 -12.16 9.90
C ALA A 138 -23.64 -13.10 9.71
N ARG A 139 -22.56 -12.58 9.11
CA ARG A 139 -21.30 -13.32 8.98
C ARG A 139 -20.65 -13.63 10.32
N PHE A 140 -20.70 -12.69 11.26
CA PHE A 140 -20.18 -12.89 12.61
C PHE A 140 -20.97 -13.97 13.37
N ILE A 141 -22.30 -13.87 13.38
CA ILE A 141 -23.18 -14.88 14.01
C ILE A 141 -22.93 -16.26 13.40
N PHE A 142 -22.82 -16.35 12.08
CA PHE A 142 -22.50 -17.60 11.40
C PHE A 142 -21.16 -18.18 11.85
N ALA A 143 -20.12 -17.34 11.93
CA ALA A 143 -18.80 -17.77 12.36
C ALA A 143 -18.83 -18.29 13.79
N VAL A 144 -19.42 -17.54 14.72
CA VAL A 144 -19.57 -17.94 16.13
C VAL A 144 -20.39 -19.23 16.28
N LYS A 145 -21.48 -19.39 15.52
CA LYS A 145 -22.31 -20.60 15.57
C LYS A 145 -21.57 -21.86 15.14
N HIS A 146 -20.60 -21.73 14.23
CA HIS A 146 -19.94 -22.87 13.59
C HIS A 146 -18.46 -23.02 13.93
N TRP A 147 -17.87 -22.17 14.77
CA TRP A 147 -16.42 -22.17 15.01
C TRP A 147 -15.89 -23.46 15.65
N ASP A 148 -16.67 -24.08 16.55
CA ASP A 148 -16.33 -25.33 17.26
C ASP A 148 -16.83 -26.60 16.55
N GLN A 149 -17.28 -26.51 15.30
CA GLN A 149 -17.78 -27.68 14.57
C GLN A 149 -16.63 -28.64 14.23
N ALA A 150 -16.87 -29.93 14.45
CA ALA A 150 -15.92 -31.00 14.13
C ALA A 150 -15.58 -31.03 12.62
N VAL A 151 -14.41 -31.55 12.29
CA VAL A 151 -13.93 -31.64 10.89
C VAL A 151 -14.92 -32.44 10.02
N GLU A 152 -15.50 -33.51 10.59
CA GLU A 152 -16.48 -34.39 9.95
C GLU A 152 -17.73 -33.62 9.50
N TYR A 153 -18.13 -32.59 10.26
CA TYR A 153 -19.25 -31.72 9.88
C TYR A 153 -18.96 -31.01 8.55
N TRP A 154 -17.77 -30.43 8.43
CA TRP A 154 -17.35 -29.72 7.21
C TRP A 154 -17.13 -30.68 6.04
N ARG A 155 -16.67 -31.91 6.32
CA ARG A 155 -16.49 -32.95 5.28
C ARG A 155 -17.79 -33.37 4.62
N LYS A 156 -18.90 -33.34 5.36
CA LYS A 156 -20.25 -33.67 4.86
C LYS A 156 -20.92 -32.54 4.07
N GLY A 157 -20.27 -31.38 3.96
CA GLY A 157 -20.78 -30.24 3.20
C GLY A 157 -20.49 -30.36 1.72
N ILE A 158 -21.51 -30.15 0.88
CA ILE A 158 -21.37 -29.83 -0.53
C ILE A 158 -21.54 -28.31 -0.68
N TYR A 159 -20.54 -27.65 -1.23
CA TYR A 159 -20.47 -26.20 -1.39
C TYR A 159 -20.61 -25.88 -2.87
N THR A 160 -21.60 -25.07 -3.22
CA THR A 160 -21.84 -24.66 -4.61
C THR A 160 -21.74 -23.15 -4.72
N ASP A 161 -21.15 -22.68 -5.82
CA ASP A 161 -21.03 -21.25 -6.11
C ASP A 161 -21.03 -21.00 -7.62
N GLU A 162 -21.40 -19.77 -7.99
CA GLU A 162 -21.32 -19.26 -9.35
C GLU A 162 -20.10 -18.35 -9.48
N THR A 163 -19.33 -18.53 -10.54
CA THR A 163 -18.20 -17.64 -10.86
C THR A 163 -18.41 -16.94 -12.19
N ILE A 164 -17.89 -15.73 -12.28
CA ILE A 164 -17.94 -14.90 -13.48
C ILE A 164 -16.50 -14.61 -13.89
N ALA A 165 -16.04 -15.23 -14.97
CA ALA A 165 -14.73 -14.99 -15.57
C ALA A 165 -14.83 -13.85 -16.59
N ARG A 166 -14.07 -12.78 -16.38
CA ARG A 166 -14.00 -11.66 -17.32
C ARG A 166 -12.93 -11.93 -18.37
N THR A 167 -13.25 -11.71 -19.63
CA THR A 167 -12.29 -11.78 -20.74
C THR A 167 -11.42 -10.52 -20.82
N ASN A 168 -11.93 -9.39 -20.32
CA ASN A 168 -11.25 -8.09 -20.33
C ASN A 168 -10.60 -7.77 -18.97
N LEU A 169 -9.41 -8.30 -18.72
CA LEU A 169 -8.61 -7.99 -17.54
C LEU A 169 -7.97 -6.59 -17.66
N ARG A 170 -8.60 -5.56 -17.08
CA ARG A 170 -7.95 -4.24 -16.93
C ARG A 170 -6.77 -4.35 -15.95
N ARG A 171 -5.67 -3.63 -16.23
CA ARG A 171 -4.53 -3.51 -15.31
C ARG A 171 -5.02 -3.06 -13.93
N ARG A 172 -4.52 -3.71 -12.86
CA ARG A 172 -4.85 -3.33 -11.48
C ARG A 172 -4.34 -1.92 -11.21
N VAL A 173 -5.25 -1.02 -10.87
CA VAL A 173 -4.95 0.35 -10.45
C VAL A 173 -4.10 0.29 -9.17
N LYS A 174 -3.14 1.20 -9.01
CA LYS A 174 -2.34 1.33 -7.79
C LYS A 174 -2.84 2.54 -6.99
N VAL A 175 -2.87 2.41 -5.69
CA VAL A 175 -3.28 3.43 -4.73
C VAL A 175 -2.04 3.98 -4.03
N LEU A 176 -1.95 5.30 -3.92
CA LEU A 176 -0.96 5.99 -3.11
C LEU A 176 -1.33 5.88 -1.62
N ARG A 177 -0.51 5.19 -0.84
CA ARG A 177 -0.75 5.03 0.60
C ARG A 177 0.54 4.84 1.39
N LYS A 178 0.46 5.10 2.69
CA LYS A 178 1.52 4.81 3.65
C LYS A 178 1.45 3.34 4.14
N ARG A 179 2.54 2.86 4.73
CA ARG A 179 2.52 1.60 5.50
C ARG A 179 1.55 1.76 6.68
N GLY A 180 0.64 0.79 6.84
CA GLY A 180 -0.41 0.83 7.87
C GLY A 180 -1.80 1.18 7.34
N GLU A 181 -1.90 2.02 6.30
CA GLU A 181 -3.18 2.47 5.72
C GLU A 181 -3.90 1.39 4.88
N ARG A 182 -3.33 0.18 4.75
CA ARG A 182 -3.85 -0.90 3.89
C ARG A 182 -5.34 -1.20 4.12
N LYS A 183 -5.79 -1.12 5.38
CA LYS A 183 -7.17 -1.44 5.79
C LYS A 183 -8.10 -0.22 5.81
N HIS A 184 -7.60 0.97 5.48
CA HIS A 184 -8.44 2.17 5.45
C HIS A 184 -9.42 2.09 4.28
N LEU A 185 -10.63 2.61 4.49
CA LEU A 185 -11.70 2.55 3.48
C LEU A 185 -11.31 3.28 2.19
N ASP A 186 -10.56 4.36 2.29
CA ASP A 186 -10.03 5.13 1.15
C ASP A 186 -8.86 4.43 0.44
N CYS A 187 -8.34 3.33 0.98
CA CYS A 187 -7.26 2.53 0.37
C CYS A 187 -7.73 1.17 -0.16
N ILE A 188 -9.01 0.85 0.04
CA ILE A 188 -9.64 -0.40 -0.41
C ILE A 188 -10.39 -0.14 -1.71
N GLN A 189 -10.14 -0.98 -2.72
CA GLN A 189 -10.92 -0.94 -3.94
C GLN A 189 -12.20 -1.73 -3.76
N PHE A 190 -13.34 -1.04 -3.81
CA PHE A 190 -14.63 -1.73 -3.91
C PHE A 190 -14.83 -2.21 -5.33
N THR A 191 -14.99 -3.53 -5.49
CA THR A 191 -15.21 -4.15 -6.80
C THR A 191 -16.69 -4.25 -7.09
N PHE A 192 -17.11 -3.65 -8.20
CA PHE A 192 -18.44 -3.83 -8.79
C PHE A 192 -18.31 -4.67 -10.06
N ASN A 193 -19.20 -5.66 -10.21
CA ASN A 193 -19.21 -6.55 -11.37
C ASN A 193 -20.12 -5.98 -12.46
N SER A 194 -19.53 -5.45 -13.53
CA SER A 194 -20.24 -5.10 -14.77
C SER A 194 -20.30 -6.32 -15.69
N GLY A 195 -21.49 -6.87 -15.94
CA GLY A 195 -21.67 -8.11 -16.71
C GLY A 195 -21.60 -7.98 -18.23
N ARG A 196 -20.79 -7.06 -18.78
CA ARG A 196 -20.78 -6.78 -20.23
C ARG A 196 -19.91 -7.75 -21.05
N ASP A 197 -18.82 -8.27 -20.47
CA ASP A 197 -17.89 -9.20 -21.15
C ASP A 197 -17.46 -10.31 -20.18
N SER A 198 -18.34 -11.28 -19.93
CA SER A 198 -18.04 -12.32 -18.95
C SER A 198 -18.72 -13.64 -19.22
N ILE A 199 -17.98 -14.71 -18.97
CA ILE A 199 -18.48 -16.09 -18.97
C ILE A 199 -18.91 -16.43 -17.55
N MET A 200 -20.13 -16.93 -17.38
CA MET A 200 -20.64 -17.40 -16.10
C MET A 200 -20.52 -18.92 -16.04
N CYS A 201 -19.95 -19.42 -14.95
CA CYS A 201 -19.80 -20.86 -14.70
C CYS A 201 -20.33 -21.22 -13.32
N TRP A 202 -20.72 -22.47 -13.14
CA TRP A 202 -21.09 -23.04 -11.85
C TRP A 202 -20.33 -24.34 -11.59
N ALA A 203 -20.01 -24.58 -10.33
CA ALA A 203 -19.44 -25.84 -9.89
C ALA A 203 -19.83 -26.12 -8.43
N ALA A 204 -19.70 -27.39 -8.05
CA ALA A 204 -19.83 -27.88 -6.70
C ALA A 204 -18.49 -28.47 -6.24
N ILE A 205 -18.15 -28.23 -4.97
CA ILE A 205 -16.98 -28.82 -4.32
C ILE A 205 -17.39 -29.43 -2.97
N GLY A 206 -16.70 -30.49 -2.57
CA GLY A 206 -16.87 -31.13 -1.28
C GLY A 206 -15.59 -31.85 -0.87
N TYR A 207 -15.61 -32.52 0.28
CA TYR A 207 -14.48 -33.34 0.69
C TYR A 207 -14.25 -34.48 -0.30
N ASN A 208 -13.02 -34.57 -0.84
CA ASN A 208 -12.63 -35.52 -1.90
C ASN A 208 -13.60 -35.53 -3.11
N PHE A 209 -14.18 -34.37 -3.44
CA PHE A 209 -15.13 -34.24 -4.54
C PHE A 209 -15.04 -32.88 -5.21
N LYS A 210 -15.11 -32.90 -6.54
CA LYS A 210 -15.29 -31.72 -7.38
C LYS A 210 -16.21 -32.14 -8.52
N SER A 211 -17.23 -31.34 -8.80
CA SER A 211 -18.03 -31.52 -10.01
C SER A 211 -17.28 -31.06 -11.25
N ASP A 212 -17.84 -31.36 -12.41
CA ASP A 212 -17.50 -30.66 -13.63
C ASP A 212 -17.83 -29.16 -13.52
N LEU A 213 -17.19 -28.36 -14.37
CA LEU A 213 -17.45 -26.93 -14.50
C LEU A 213 -18.53 -26.72 -15.55
N TYR A 214 -19.71 -26.25 -15.12
CA TYR A 214 -20.86 -26.05 -16.00
C TYR A 214 -20.91 -24.59 -16.47
N PHE A 215 -20.89 -24.39 -17.78
CA PHE A 215 -21.07 -23.07 -18.38
C PHE A 215 -22.55 -22.70 -18.44
N ILE A 216 -22.91 -21.58 -17.81
CA ILE A 216 -24.29 -21.11 -17.72
C ILE A 216 -24.58 -20.18 -18.90
N SER A 217 -25.60 -20.49 -19.69
CA SER A 217 -26.06 -19.57 -20.74
C SER A 217 -26.87 -18.44 -20.11
N MET A 218 -26.43 -17.20 -20.38
CA MET A 218 -27.17 -15.99 -20.02
C MET A 218 -28.15 -15.54 -21.12
N ASP A 219 -28.20 -16.23 -22.25
CA ASP A 219 -28.96 -15.81 -23.44
C ASP A 219 -30.49 -15.89 -23.24
N GLY A 220 -31.25 -14.94 -23.78
CA GLY A 220 -32.73 -14.91 -23.75
C GLY A 220 -33.37 -13.56 -23.39
N GLN A 221 -34.70 -13.45 -23.53
CA GLN A 221 -35.48 -12.23 -23.22
C GLN A 221 -35.46 -11.91 -21.71
N GLY A 222 -34.58 -11.00 -21.31
CA GLY A 222 -34.51 -10.48 -19.94
C GLY A 222 -33.08 -10.11 -19.53
N LYS A 223 -32.94 -9.11 -18.66
CA LYS A 223 -31.63 -8.69 -18.13
C LYS A 223 -31.12 -9.74 -17.10
N GLY A 224 -30.26 -10.65 -17.54
CA GLY A 224 -29.40 -11.46 -16.67
C GLY A 224 -29.91 -12.86 -16.29
N PHE A 225 -29.17 -13.51 -15.39
CA PHE A 225 -29.44 -14.87 -14.93
C PHE A 225 -30.51 -14.89 -13.84
N THR A 226 -31.73 -15.30 -14.21
CA THR A 226 -32.91 -15.28 -13.34
C THR A 226 -33.01 -16.53 -12.46
N GLN A 227 -33.84 -16.47 -11.41
CA GLN A 227 -34.07 -17.60 -10.51
C GLN A 227 -34.65 -18.84 -11.23
N LYS A 228 -35.52 -18.63 -12.23
CA LYS A 228 -36.06 -19.75 -13.04
C LYS A 228 -34.97 -20.44 -13.85
N LYS A 229 -34.04 -19.67 -14.44
CA LYS A 229 -32.87 -20.22 -15.14
C LYS A 229 -31.97 -21.00 -14.19
N TYR A 230 -31.75 -20.50 -12.96
CA TYR A 230 -31.00 -21.21 -11.93
C TYR A 230 -31.63 -22.55 -11.57
N GLU A 231 -32.95 -22.54 -11.35
CA GLU A 231 -33.69 -23.74 -11.02
C GLU A 231 -33.55 -24.78 -12.13
N GLN A 232 -33.78 -24.40 -13.38
CA GLN A 232 -33.74 -25.32 -14.52
C GLN A 232 -32.32 -25.82 -14.82
N GLN A 233 -31.34 -24.91 -14.92
CA GLN A 233 -29.99 -25.25 -15.37
C GLN A 233 -29.12 -25.87 -14.27
N ILE A 234 -29.37 -25.56 -12.99
CA ILE A 234 -28.50 -25.98 -11.88
C ILE A 234 -29.24 -26.88 -10.90
N LEU A 235 -30.37 -26.43 -10.33
CA LEU A 235 -31.06 -27.20 -9.29
C LEU A 235 -31.65 -28.50 -9.83
N GLN A 236 -32.32 -28.44 -10.98
CA GLN A 236 -32.94 -29.60 -11.64
C GLN A 236 -31.95 -30.37 -12.51
N GLY A 237 -30.82 -29.77 -12.87
CA GLY A 237 -29.74 -30.41 -13.62
C GLY A 237 -28.64 -30.96 -12.68
N PRO A 238 -27.39 -30.48 -12.77
CA PRO A 238 -26.24 -31.13 -12.16
C PRO A 238 -26.33 -31.22 -10.64
N LEU A 239 -26.95 -30.25 -9.95
CA LEU A 239 -27.02 -30.32 -8.49
C LEU A 239 -27.94 -31.45 -8.01
N ARG A 240 -29.01 -31.75 -8.75
CA ARG A 240 -29.92 -32.84 -8.40
C ARG A 240 -29.20 -34.18 -8.40
N GLU A 241 -28.42 -34.43 -9.45
CA GLU A 241 -27.67 -35.66 -9.64
C GLU A 241 -26.60 -35.82 -8.55
N ILE A 242 -25.79 -34.78 -8.34
CA ILE A 242 -24.76 -34.75 -7.29
C ILE A 242 -25.37 -34.98 -5.91
N PHE A 243 -26.51 -34.34 -5.64
CA PHE A 243 -27.15 -34.47 -4.33
C PHE A 243 -27.80 -35.84 -4.15
N ALA A 244 -28.43 -36.42 -5.17
CA ALA A 244 -29.02 -37.76 -5.08
C ALA A 244 -27.98 -38.82 -4.73
N GLU A 245 -26.80 -38.75 -5.35
CA GLU A 245 -25.68 -39.67 -5.05
C GLU A 245 -25.21 -39.52 -3.59
N ARG A 246 -25.01 -38.27 -3.13
CA ARG A 246 -24.35 -37.96 -1.87
C ARG A 246 -25.28 -37.92 -0.66
N TYR A 247 -26.56 -37.65 -0.86
CA TYR A 247 -27.55 -37.54 0.22
C TYR A 247 -27.74 -38.87 0.95
N SER A 248 -27.66 -39.99 0.22
CA SER A 248 -27.67 -41.34 0.78
C SER A 248 -26.55 -41.58 1.82
N GLN A 249 -25.47 -40.80 1.76
CA GLN A 249 -24.30 -40.89 2.65
C GLN A 249 -24.34 -39.86 3.79
N GLY A 250 -25.46 -39.14 3.96
CA GLY A 250 -25.66 -38.15 5.03
C GLY A 250 -24.98 -36.80 4.79
N PHE A 251 -24.69 -36.46 3.53
CA PHE A 251 -24.17 -35.14 3.16
C PHE A 251 -25.28 -34.09 3.12
N PHE A 252 -24.94 -32.83 3.38
CA PHE A 252 -25.83 -31.69 3.24
C PHE A 252 -25.31 -30.71 2.19
N CYS A 253 -26.21 -30.05 1.47
CA CYS A 253 -25.86 -29.06 0.47
C CYS A 253 -25.99 -27.66 1.05
N ARG A 254 -24.99 -26.81 0.83
CA ARG A 254 -25.03 -25.38 1.11
C ARG A 254 -24.82 -24.62 -0.18
N ILE A 255 -25.88 -23.93 -0.59
CA ILE A 255 -25.87 -23.04 -1.75
C ILE A 255 -25.46 -21.66 -1.28
N TYR A 256 -24.29 -21.19 -1.70
CA TYR A 256 -23.78 -19.88 -1.33
C TYR A 256 -24.21 -18.83 -2.34
N LYS A 257 -25.52 -18.60 -2.45
CA LYS A 257 -25.99 -17.51 -3.30
C LYS A 257 -25.70 -16.17 -2.63
N VAL A 258 -24.71 -15.44 -3.15
CA VAL A 258 -24.68 -13.98 -2.97
C VAL A 258 -25.85 -13.44 -3.78
N LEU A 259 -27.06 -13.46 -3.21
CA LEU A 259 -28.15 -12.65 -3.73
C LEU A 259 -27.69 -11.20 -3.63
N ALA A 260 -27.18 -10.67 -4.75
CA ALA A 260 -27.21 -9.26 -5.02
C ALA A 260 -28.68 -8.83 -4.94
N ARG A 261 -29.13 -8.49 -3.72
CA ARG A 261 -30.47 -7.96 -3.53
C ARG A 261 -30.56 -6.65 -4.32
N LYS A 262 -31.67 -6.56 -5.05
CA LYS A 262 -32.20 -5.43 -5.79
C LYS A 262 -31.86 -4.08 -5.16
N GLY A 263 -31.48 -3.14 -6.03
CA GLY A 263 -31.80 -1.71 -5.90
C GLY A 263 -31.50 -1.06 -4.56
N ALA A 264 -30.24 -0.69 -4.33
CA ALA A 264 -29.97 0.55 -3.64
C ALA A 264 -29.82 1.62 -4.72
N GLN A 265 -30.92 2.28 -5.09
CA GLN A 265 -30.83 3.67 -5.51
C GLN A 265 -30.20 4.40 -4.33
N THR A 266 -28.97 4.89 -4.49
CA THR A 266 -28.47 5.95 -3.64
C THR A 266 -29.23 7.22 -4.04
N PRO A 267 -29.93 7.90 -3.12
CA PRO A 267 -30.25 9.30 -3.34
C PRO A 267 -28.96 10.05 -3.09
N TYR A 268 -28.17 10.29 -4.14
CA TYR A 268 -27.22 11.40 -4.38
C TYR A 268 -26.59 11.16 -5.75
#